data_AF-A0A9Q1EJ19-F1
#
_entry.id   AF-A0A9Q1EJ19-F1
#
_cell.length_a   1.000
_cell.length_b   1.000
_cell.length_c   1.000
_cell.angle_alpha   90.00
_cell.angle_beta   90.00
_cell.angle_gamma   90.00
#
_symmetry.space_group_name_H-M   'P 1'
#
loop_
_entity.id
_entity.type
_entity.pdbx_description
1 polymer ?
#
loop_
_entity_poly.entity_id
_entity_poly.type
_entity_poly.pdbx_seq_one_letter_code
_entity_poly.pdbx_strand_id
1 'polypeptide(L)'
;MASLSDYLTEVRGRAESRLLSTGSPSAVKSDVEAMANISLPLSAKYRYINVEELLRENCGGKDRKESLTSLVKALIILEKYGCNLANPKRPKFWRTVKHNNPVFRNTLDVIKGGRATLHQYGYTIQQPDGLSFPDDVTDPDVQKVAAVTVEVLALHAELALFIKVKHLLTHPKSLLQLALSLNSFMFIVCMHMSSWSSLINKCSYFTGDAHPPRIP
;
A
#
# COMPACT_ATOMS: atom_id res chain seq x y z
N MET A 1 -19.27 1.06 22.26
CA MET A 1 -18.30 1.64 21.30
C MET A 1 -18.10 0.61 20.20
N ALA A 2 -18.21 0.99 18.93
CA ALA A 2 -17.95 0.07 17.81
C ALA A 2 -16.47 -0.36 17.85
N SER A 3 -16.20 -1.65 17.59
CA SER A 3 -14.81 -2.12 17.53
C SER A 3 -14.11 -1.57 16.27
N LEU A 4 -12.77 -1.55 16.26
CA LEU A 4 -12.01 -1.18 15.06
C LEU A 4 -12.33 -2.09 13.86
N SER A 5 -12.72 -3.33 14.12
CA SER A 5 -13.15 -4.30 13.11
C SER A 5 -14.50 -3.92 12.49
N ASP A 6 -15.44 -3.44 13.30
CA ASP A 6 -16.74 -2.96 12.84
C ASP A 6 -16.56 -1.71 11.99
N TYR A 7 -15.74 -0.77 12.46
CA TYR A 7 -15.41 0.46 11.72
C TYR A 7 -14.72 0.15 10.39
N LEU A 8 -13.75 -0.78 10.37
CA LEU A 8 -13.11 -1.23 9.14
C LEU A 8 -14.13 -1.83 8.15
N THR A 9 -15.09 -2.61 8.64
CA THR A 9 -16.13 -3.22 7.80
C THR A 9 -17.03 -2.15 7.19
N GLU A 10 -17.43 -1.15 7.98
CA GLU A 10 -18.26 -0.02 7.53
C GLU A 10 -17.54 0.83 6.47
N VAL A 11 -16.30 1.24 6.73
CA VAL A 11 -15.49 2.04 5.80
C VAL A 11 -15.23 1.28 4.50
N ARG A 12 -14.89 -0.02 4.60
CA ARG A 12 -14.67 -0.88 3.43
C ARG A 12 -15.92 -0.97 2.56
N GLY A 13 -17.08 -1.22 3.16
CA GLY A 13 -18.34 -1.30 2.42
C GLY A 13 -18.68 0.00 1.68
N ARG A 14 -18.40 1.17 2.28
CA ARG A 14 -18.54 2.46 1.59
C ARG A 14 -17.57 2.62 0.42
N ALA A 15 -16.30 2.26 0.61
CA ALA A 15 -15.30 2.33 -0.45
C ALA A 15 -15.69 1.44 -1.64
N GLU A 16 -16.09 0.20 -1.38
CA GLU A 16 -16.54 -0.75 -2.41
C GLU A 16 -17.76 -0.21 -3.18
N SER A 17 -18.78 0.26 -2.46
CA SER A 17 -19.98 0.86 -3.08
C SER A 17 -19.66 2.07 -3.96
N ARG A 18 -18.80 2.98 -3.47
CA ARG A 18 -18.35 4.14 -4.23
C ARG A 18 -17.53 3.75 -5.45
N LEU A 19 -16.65 2.75 -5.33
CA LEU A 19 -15.86 2.27 -6.46
C LEU A 19 -16.76 1.67 -7.54
N LEU A 20 -17.76 0.87 -7.16
CA LEU A 20 -18.72 0.29 -8.10
C LEU A 20 -19.54 1.35 -8.83
N SER A 21 -19.94 2.41 -8.13
CA SER A 21 -20.74 3.48 -8.73
C SER A 21 -19.95 4.41 -9.66
N THR A 22 -18.67 4.65 -9.38
CA THR A 22 -17.86 5.67 -10.08
C THR A 22 -16.77 5.10 -10.98
N GLY A 23 -16.29 3.89 -10.70
CA GLY A 23 -15.09 3.30 -11.32
C GLY A 23 -13.81 4.11 -11.09
N SER A 24 -13.78 5.04 -10.12
CA SER A 24 -12.69 5.99 -9.95
C SER A 24 -11.96 5.83 -8.61
N PRO A 25 -10.62 5.70 -8.60
CA PRO A 25 -9.81 5.72 -7.38
C PRO A 25 -10.00 7.01 -6.55
N SER A 26 -10.18 8.16 -7.22
CA SER A 26 -10.31 9.43 -6.52
C SER A 26 -11.58 9.52 -5.66
N ALA A 27 -12.64 8.82 -6.06
CA ALA A 27 -13.92 8.82 -5.36
C ALA A 27 -13.86 8.06 -4.03
N VAL A 28 -12.92 7.12 -3.90
CA VAL A 28 -12.77 6.27 -2.70
C VAL A 28 -11.59 6.68 -1.81
N LYS A 29 -10.83 7.70 -2.21
CA LYS A 29 -9.59 8.12 -1.56
C LYS A 29 -9.72 8.27 -0.05
N SER A 30 -10.74 8.98 0.44
CA SER A 30 -10.90 9.23 1.87
C SER A 30 -11.22 7.97 2.68
N ASP A 31 -12.01 7.04 2.13
CA ASP A 31 -12.28 5.77 2.81
C ASP A 31 -11.05 4.87 2.79
N VAL A 32 -10.32 4.83 1.67
CA VAL A 32 -9.07 4.10 1.54
C VAL A 32 -8.01 4.60 2.54
N GLU A 33 -7.88 5.92 2.68
CA GLU A 33 -6.99 6.54 3.68
C GLU A 33 -7.46 6.20 5.10
N ALA A 34 -8.77 6.17 5.36
CA ALA A 34 -9.29 5.73 6.65
C ALA A 34 -8.96 4.26 6.93
N MET A 35 -9.14 3.35 5.95
CA MET A 35 -8.76 1.93 6.07
C MET A 35 -7.26 1.76 6.35
N ALA A 36 -6.43 2.50 5.62
CA ALA A 36 -4.98 2.50 5.78
C ALA A 36 -4.55 2.84 7.21
N ASN A 37 -5.24 3.82 7.82
CA ASN A 37 -4.94 4.33 9.15
C ASN A 37 -5.56 3.50 10.30
N ILE A 38 -6.32 2.44 10.03
CA ILE A 38 -6.86 1.58 11.09
C ILE A 38 -5.74 0.67 11.62
N SER A 39 -5.49 0.71 12.93
CA SER A 39 -4.50 -0.13 13.61
C SER A 39 -5.03 -1.53 13.89
N LEU A 40 -5.03 -2.38 12.85
CA LEU A 40 -5.33 -3.80 12.94
C LEU A 40 -4.19 -4.64 12.35
N PRO A 41 -4.02 -5.90 12.79
CA PRO A 41 -3.10 -6.83 12.14
C PRO A 41 -3.38 -6.94 10.63
N LEU A 42 -2.34 -7.14 9.82
CA LEU A 42 -2.48 -7.23 8.35
C LEU A 42 -3.45 -8.32 7.94
N SER A 43 -3.39 -9.49 8.60
CA SER A 43 -4.31 -10.62 8.40
C SER A 43 -5.78 -10.31 8.72
N ALA A 44 -6.06 -9.34 9.58
CA ALA A 44 -7.41 -8.87 9.88
C ALA A 44 -7.85 -7.74 8.92
N LYS A 45 -6.90 -6.94 8.43
CA LYS A 45 -7.16 -5.80 7.56
C LYS A 45 -7.38 -6.22 6.10
N TYR A 46 -6.63 -7.19 5.62
CA TYR A 46 -6.62 -7.66 4.23
C TYR A 46 -7.12 -9.10 4.14
N ARG A 47 -8.20 -9.30 3.38
CA ARG A 47 -8.90 -10.58 3.22
C ARG A 47 -8.54 -11.28 1.91
N TYR A 48 -8.19 -10.52 0.87
CA TYR A 48 -7.98 -11.04 -0.47
C TYR A 48 -6.52 -11.02 -0.91
N ILE A 49 -5.76 -10.07 -0.40
CA ILE A 49 -4.32 -9.96 -0.70
C ILE A 49 -3.53 -10.44 0.52
N ASN A 50 -2.66 -11.42 0.33
CA ASN A 50 -1.74 -11.86 1.37
C ASN A 50 -0.59 -10.85 1.53
N VAL A 51 -0.84 -9.77 2.28
CA VAL A 51 0.11 -8.65 2.43
C VAL A 51 1.39 -9.08 3.16
N GLU A 52 1.28 -9.97 4.15
CA GLU A 52 2.45 -10.45 4.89
C GLU A 52 3.43 -11.20 3.98
N GLU A 53 2.92 -12.09 3.13
CA GLU A 53 3.71 -12.79 2.12
C GLU A 53 4.27 -11.83 1.07
N LEU A 54 3.45 -10.90 0.57
CA LEU A 54 3.87 -9.90 -0.41
C LEU A 54 5.05 -9.07 0.12
N LEU A 55 4.99 -8.62 1.37
CA LEU A 55 6.08 -7.87 2.00
C LEU A 55 7.30 -8.77 2.24
N ARG A 56 7.12 -9.98 2.74
CA ARG A 56 8.21 -10.94 3.00
C ARG A 56 9.01 -11.24 1.73
N GLU A 57 8.32 -11.54 0.63
CA GLU A 57 8.95 -11.95 -0.62
C GLU A 57 9.65 -10.80 -1.36
N ASN A 58 9.13 -9.57 -1.21
CA ASN A 58 9.67 -8.43 -1.94
C ASN A 58 10.63 -7.56 -1.12
N CYS A 59 10.53 -7.55 0.22
CA CYS A 59 11.24 -6.60 1.09
C CYS A 59 12.24 -7.25 2.07
N GLY A 60 12.55 -8.54 1.92
CA GLY A 60 13.53 -9.24 2.77
C GLY A 60 15.01 -8.97 2.45
N GLY A 61 15.30 -8.28 1.33
CA GLY A 61 16.66 -8.07 0.82
C GLY A 61 17.43 -6.88 1.41
N LYS A 62 18.65 -6.67 0.90
CA LYS A 62 19.55 -5.56 1.33
C LYS A 62 19.01 -4.17 0.93
N ASP A 63 18.38 -4.03 -0.24
CA ASP A 63 17.79 -2.77 -0.69
C ASP A 63 16.27 -2.70 -0.48
N ARG A 64 15.88 -2.62 0.79
CA ARG A 64 14.46 -2.54 1.18
C ARG A 64 13.75 -1.31 0.63
N LYS A 65 14.48 -0.21 0.37
CA LYS A 65 13.88 1.04 -0.12
C LYS A 65 13.50 0.92 -1.58
N GLU A 66 14.40 0.40 -2.41
CA GLU A 66 14.13 0.14 -3.83
C GLU A 66 13.03 -0.91 -3.99
N SER A 67 13.08 -1.99 -3.21
CA SER A 67 12.02 -3.01 -3.14
C SER A 67 10.64 -2.43 -2.83
N LEU A 68 10.53 -1.61 -1.77
CA LEU A 68 9.26 -0.96 -1.40
C LEU A 68 8.78 0.01 -2.49
N THR A 69 9.69 0.74 -3.11
CA THR A 69 9.36 1.66 -4.22
C THR A 69 8.82 0.89 -5.44
N SER A 70 9.42 -0.25 -5.76
CA SER A 70 8.97 -1.12 -6.85
C SER A 70 7.61 -1.74 -6.54
N LEU A 71 7.38 -2.15 -5.28
CA LEU A 71 6.08 -2.64 -4.83
C LEU A 71 4.99 -1.58 -4.95
N VAL A 72 5.24 -0.34 -4.52
CA VAL A 72 4.29 0.77 -4.69
C VAL A 72 3.97 1.02 -6.17
N LYS A 73 4.97 0.99 -7.06
CA LYS A 73 4.74 1.11 -8.50
C LYS A 73 3.88 -0.03 -9.05
N ALA A 74 4.09 -1.25 -8.59
CA ALA A 74 3.28 -2.40 -8.98
C ALA A 74 1.82 -2.26 -8.51
N LEU A 75 1.59 -1.77 -7.28
CA LEU A 75 0.25 -1.54 -6.75
C LEU A 75 -0.53 -0.53 -7.61
N ILE A 76 0.10 0.57 -8.07
CA ILE A 76 -0.54 1.54 -8.99
C ILE A 76 -1.06 0.86 -10.26
N ILE A 77 -0.32 -0.10 -10.81
CA ILE A 77 -0.75 -0.84 -12.00
C ILE A 77 -1.91 -1.79 -11.66
N LEU A 78 -1.87 -2.47 -10.50
CA LEU A 78 -2.97 -3.32 -10.03
C LEU A 78 -4.24 -2.52 -9.74
N GLU A 79 -4.13 -1.31 -9.21
CA GLU A 79 -5.25 -0.38 -9.02
C GLU A 79 -5.91 -0.06 -10.36
N LYS A 80 -5.09 0.25 -11.38
CA LYS A 80 -5.58 0.54 -12.73
C LYS A 80 -6.33 -0.64 -13.33
N TYR A 81 -5.82 -1.87 -13.16
CA TYR A 81 -6.54 -3.07 -13.61
C TYR A 81 -7.87 -3.25 -12.87
N GLY A 82 -7.88 -3.15 -11.54
CA GLY A 82 -9.08 -3.28 -10.73
C GLY A 82 -10.14 -2.23 -11.07
N CYS A 83 -9.76 -0.96 -11.14
CA CYS A 83 -10.67 0.13 -11.48
C CYS A 83 -11.23 0.00 -12.91
N ASN A 84 -10.41 -0.43 -13.87
CA ASN A 84 -10.87 -0.70 -15.23
C ASN A 84 -11.95 -1.79 -15.27
N LEU A 85 -11.81 -2.85 -14.46
CA LEU A 85 -12.78 -3.94 -14.41
C LEU A 85 -14.08 -3.54 -13.69
N ALA A 86 -13.96 -2.74 -12.61
CA ALA A 86 -15.10 -2.21 -11.87
C ALA A 86 -15.90 -1.16 -12.67
N ASN A 87 -15.27 -0.50 -13.65
CA ASN A 87 -15.91 0.53 -14.45
C ASN A 87 -16.91 -0.09 -15.47
N PRO A 88 -18.18 0.39 -15.54
CA PRO A 88 -19.14 -0.04 -16.56
C PRO A 88 -18.67 0.22 -18.00
N LYS A 89 -17.83 1.26 -18.22
CA LYS A 89 -17.21 1.61 -19.50
C LYS A 89 -15.80 0.99 -19.62
N ARG A 90 -15.63 -0.25 -19.19
CA ARG A 90 -14.35 -0.95 -19.20
C ARG A 90 -13.69 -0.99 -20.59
N PRO A 91 -12.35 -0.98 -20.69
CA PRO A 91 -11.65 -1.03 -21.97
C PRO A 91 -12.01 -2.29 -22.79
N LYS A 92 -12.05 -2.17 -24.12
CA LYS A 92 -12.41 -3.28 -25.04
C LYS A 92 -11.63 -4.58 -24.80
N PHE A 93 -10.34 -4.47 -24.46
CA PHE A 93 -9.44 -5.62 -24.27
C PHE A 93 -9.23 -5.98 -22.79
N TRP A 94 -10.23 -5.76 -21.94
CA TRP A 94 -10.14 -6.02 -20.49
C TRP A 94 -9.89 -7.49 -20.15
N ARG A 95 -10.26 -8.44 -21.03
CA ARG A 95 -10.20 -9.88 -20.78
C ARG A 95 -8.79 -10.46 -20.71
N THR A 96 -7.78 -9.73 -21.15
CA THR A 96 -6.41 -10.26 -21.27
C THR A 96 -5.38 -9.27 -20.74
N VAL A 97 -4.42 -9.78 -19.98
CA VAL A 97 -3.20 -9.07 -19.56
C VAL A 97 -2.02 -9.73 -20.25
N LYS A 98 -1.26 -8.97 -21.04
CA LYS A 98 -0.07 -9.49 -21.73
C LYS A 98 1.20 -9.19 -20.95
N HIS A 99 2.02 -10.22 -20.73
CA HIS A 99 3.32 -10.13 -20.06
C HIS A 99 4.37 -9.39 -20.90
N ASN A 100 4.26 -9.43 -22.23
CA ASN A 100 5.16 -8.70 -23.13
C ASN A 100 4.93 -7.17 -23.12
N ASN A 101 3.86 -6.69 -22.49
CA ASN A 101 3.62 -5.26 -22.32
C ASN A 101 4.76 -4.66 -21.45
N PRO A 102 5.49 -3.63 -21.93
CA PRO A 102 6.61 -3.06 -21.17
C PRO A 102 6.21 -2.53 -19.79
N VAL A 103 5.00 -2.02 -19.64
CA VAL A 103 4.48 -1.57 -18.33
C VAL A 103 4.36 -2.76 -17.40
N PHE A 104 3.74 -3.86 -17.84
CA PHE A 104 3.63 -5.08 -17.04
C PHE A 104 5.00 -5.61 -16.66
N ARG A 105 5.87 -5.82 -17.66
CA ARG A 105 7.20 -6.42 -17.48
C ARG A 105 8.08 -5.65 -16.51
N ASN A 106 8.05 -4.31 -16.57
CA ASN A 106 8.92 -3.47 -15.76
C ASN A 106 8.34 -3.13 -14.38
N THR A 107 7.09 -3.52 -14.08
CA THR A 107 6.43 -3.16 -12.81
C THR A 107 5.84 -4.36 -12.07
N LEU A 108 5.00 -5.16 -12.72
CA LEU A 108 4.33 -6.28 -12.08
C LEU A 108 5.16 -7.55 -12.10
N ASP A 109 5.92 -7.79 -13.18
CA ASP A 109 6.71 -9.02 -13.31
C ASP A 109 7.98 -9.00 -12.44
N VAL A 110 8.40 -7.81 -12.00
CA VAL A 110 9.56 -7.65 -11.10
C VAL A 110 9.22 -7.89 -9.63
N ILE A 111 7.93 -7.95 -9.27
CA ILE A 111 7.49 -8.26 -7.91
C ILE A 111 6.97 -9.70 -7.81
N LYS A 112 7.18 -10.34 -6.66
CA LYS A 112 6.47 -11.58 -6.32
C LYS A 112 5.04 -11.26 -5.88
N GLY A 113 4.09 -12.14 -6.18
CA GLY A 113 2.67 -11.97 -5.82
C GLY A 113 1.82 -11.11 -6.78
N GLY A 114 2.40 -10.32 -7.68
CA GLY A 114 1.63 -9.46 -8.61
C GLY A 114 0.64 -10.23 -9.48
N ARG A 115 1.04 -11.40 -9.99
CA ARG A 115 0.16 -12.30 -10.75
C ARG A 115 -0.96 -12.89 -9.88
N ALA A 116 -0.69 -13.22 -8.61
CA ALA A 116 -1.70 -13.75 -7.70
C ALA A 116 -2.83 -12.73 -7.47
N THR A 117 -2.51 -11.43 -7.39
CA THR A 117 -3.53 -10.38 -7.33
C THR A 117 -4.36 -10.29 -8.62
N LEU A 118 -3.77 -10.48 -9.80
CA LEU A 118 -4.52 -10.56 -11.05
C LEU A 118 -5.48 -11.77 -11.08
N HIS A 119 -5.09 -12.90 -10.49
CA HIS A 119 -6.00 -14.05 -10.34
C HIS A 119 -7.20 -13.70 -9.45
N GLN A 120 -7.00 -12.91 -8.38
CA GLN A 120 -8.10 -12.43 -7.53
C GLN A 120 -9.09 -11.53 -8.28
N TYR A 121 -8.65 -10.84 -9.34
CA TYR A 121 -9.54 -10.09 -10.23
C TYR A 121 -10.28 -10.95 -11.27
N GLY A 122 -9.89 -12.22 -11.44
CA GLY A 122 -10.52 -13.15 -12.39
C GLY A 122 -9.65 -13.54 -13.60
N TYR A 123 -8.42 -13.05 -13.70
CA TYR A 123 -7.46 -13.47 -14.74
C TYR A 123 -6.85 -14.84 -14.38
N THR A 124 -7.61 -15.92 -14.52
CA THR A 124 -7.24 -17.25 -14.02
C THR A 124 -6.69 -18.21 -15.08
N ILE A 125 -6.86 -17.90 -16.37
CA ILE A 125 -6.34 -18.74 -17.45
C ILE A 125 -4.92 -18.31 -17.81
N GLN A 126 -3.96 -19.21 -17.62
CA GLN A 126 -2.58 -19.01 -18.04
C GLN A 126 -2.48 -19.08 -19.56
N GLN A 127 -1.99 -18.01 -20.18
CA GLN A 127 -1.68 -17.94 -21.61
C GLN A 127 -0.16 -17.99 -21.81
N PRO A 128 0.36 -18.34 -23.01
CA PRO A 128 1.79 -18.33 -23.30
C PRO A 128 2.46 -16.96 -23.05
N ASP A 129 1.76 -15.87 -23.37
CA ASP A 129 2.26 -14.49 -23.23
C ASP A 129 1.47 -13.65 -22.22
N GLY A 130 0.68 -14.25 -21.32
CA GLY A 130 -0.21 -13.48 -20.46
C GLY A 130 -1.11 -14.27 -19.51
N LEU A 131 -2.13 -13.57 -19.02
CA LEU A 131 -3.26 -14.14 -18.29
C LEU A 131 -4.56 -13.67 -18.94
N SER A 132 -5.59 -14.50 -18.93
CA SER A 132 -6.92 -14.12 -19.42
C SER A 132 -8.04 -14.57 -18.48
N PHE A 133 -9.19 -13.94 -18.65
CA PHE A 133 -10.44 -14.48 -18.11
C PHE A 133 -10.80 -15.81 -18.81
N PRO A 134 -11.51 -16.72 -18.13
CA PRO A 134 -12.15 -17.88 -18.76
C PRO A 134 -13.13 -17.49 -19.86
N ASP A 135 -13.27 -18.33 -20.90
CA ASP A 135 -14.08 -18.03 -22.09
C ASP A 135 -15.58 -17.95 -21.78
N ASP A 136 -16.05 -18.70 -20.78
CA ASP A 136 -17.44 -18.73 -20.30
C ASP A 136 -17.83 -17.52 -19.45
N VAL A 137 -16.86 -16.76 -18.95
CA VAL A 137 -17.12 -15.53 -18.18
C VAL A 137 -17.44 -14.40 -19.14
N THR A 138 -18.66 -13.88 -19.17
CA THR A 138 -19.02 -12.72 -20.01
C THR A 138 -18.64 -11.39 -19.37
N ASP A 139 -18.71 -11.31 -18.04
CA ASP A 139 -18.45 -10.13 -17.22
C ASP A 139 -17.64 -10.50 -15.98
N PRO A 140 -16.73 -9.63 -15.51
CA PRO A 140 -16.03 -9.86 -14.26
C PRO A 140 -17.03 -9.81 -13.09
N ASP A 141 -16.72 -10.53 -12.02
CA ASP A 141 -17.37 -10.33 -10.72
C ASP A 141 -16.95 -8.95 -10.18
N VAL A 142 -17.76 -7.94 -10.48
CA VAL A 142 -17.44 -6.54 -10.15
C VAL A 142 -17.38 -6.32 -8.64
N GLN A 143 -18.16 -7.07 -7.86
CA GLN A 143 -18.16 -7.01 -6.40
C GLN A 143 -16.82 -7.51 -5.85
N LYS A 144 -16.38 -8.69 -6.31
CA LYS A 144 -15.06 -9.23 -5.95
C LYS A 144 -13.94 -8.31 -6.40
N VAL A 145 -14.00 -7.82 -7.64
CA VAL A 145 -13.00 -6.88 -8.18
C VAL A 145 -12.93 -5.62 -7.31
N ALA A 146 -14.06 -5.02 -6.95
CA ALA A 146 -14.08 -3.82 -6.11
C ALA A 146 -13.46 -4.09 -4.73
N ALA A 147 -13.81 -5.22 -4.11
CA ALA A 147 -13.30 -5.60 -2.81
C ALA A 147 -11.76 -5.81 -2.81
N VAL A 148 -11.23 -6.48 -3.83
CA VAL A 148 -9.77 -6.64 -4.02
C VAL A 148 -9.12 -5.28 -4.31
N THR A 149 -9.74 -4.44 -5.16
CA THR A 149 -9.18 -3.14 -5.56
C THR A 149 -9.05 -2.19 -4.37
N VAL A 150 -10.05 -2.15 -3.49
CA VAL A 150 -10.01 -1.33 -2.27
C VAL A 150 -8.87 -1.77 -1.35
N GLU A 151 -8.58 -3.07 -1.25
CA GLU A 151 -7.41 -3.57 -0.52
C GLU A 151 -6.07 -3.17 -1.16
N VAL A 152 -5.96 -3.23 -2.50
CA VAL A 152 -4.77 -2.74 -3.23
C VAL A 152 -4.55 -1.25 -2.95
N LEU A 153 -5.60 -0.44 -3.07
CA LEU A 153 -5.56 1.00 -2.82
C LEU A 153 -5.16 1.32 -1.37
N ALA A 154 -5.69 0.58 -0.40
CA ALA A 154 -5.36 0.76 1.01
C ALA A 154 -3.89 0.41 1.28
N LEU A 155 -3.40 -0.70 0.73
CA LEU A 155 -1.99 -1.07 0.85
C LEU A 155 -1.06 -0.04 0.20
N HIS A 156 -1.41 0.48 -0.98
CA HIS A 156 -0.64 1.54 -1.61
C HIS A 156 -0.58 2.79 -0.72
N ALA A 157 -1.71 3.23 -0.16
CA ALA A 157 -1.75 4.36 0.76
C ALA A 157 -0.86 4.13 2.01
N GLU A 158 -0.93 2.94 2.62
CA GLU A 158 -0.09 2.57 3.76
C GLU A 158 1.41 2.62 3.42
N LEU A 159 1.82 2.00 2.31
CA LEU A 159 3.23 1.96 1.90
C LEU A 159 3.75 3.33 1.44
N ALA A 160 2.93 4.12 0.74
CA ALA A 160 3.30 5.47 0.34
C ALA A 160 3.54 6.37 1.55
N LEU A 161 2.69 6.27 2.58
CA LEU A 161 2.88 6.99 3.85
C LEU A 161 4.14 6.49 4.56
N PHE A 162 4.36 5.18 4.62
CA PHE A 162 5.56 4.60 5.24
C PHE A 162 6.85 5.10 4.61
N ILE A 163 6.94 5.12 3.27
CA ILE A 163 8.10 5.64 2.53
C ILE A 163 8.31 7.13 2.83
N LYS A 164 7.23 7.92 2.83
CA LYS A 164 7.29 9.36 3.14
C LYS A 164 7.76 9.61 4.58
N VAL A 165 7.23 8.90 5.56
CA VAL A 165 7.63 9.01 6.97
C VAL A 165 9.10 8.62 7.15
N LYS A 166 9.54 7.48 6.59
CA LYS A 166 10.95 7.07 6.59
C LYS A 166 11.87 8.16 6.03
N HIS A 167 11.48 8.77 4.91
CA HIS A 167 12.22 9.87 4.31
C HIS A 167 12.28 11.10 5.24
N LEU A 168 11.17 11.48 5.86
CA LEU A 168 11.12 12.61 6.80
C LEU A 168 11.93 12.33 8.07
N LEU A 169 11.95 11.09 8.58
CA LEU A 169 12.76 10.68 9.72
C LEU A 169 14.27 10.70 9.42
N THR A 170 14.68 10.56 8.16
CA THR A 170 16.09 10.70 7.74
C THR A 170 16.56 12.15 7.58
N HIS A 171 15.66 13.14 7.67
CA HIS A 171 15.99 14.57 7.56
C HIS A 171 15.61 15.32 8.85
N PRO A 172 16.59 15.78 9.66
CA PRO A 172 16.34 16.29 11.01
C PRO A 172 15.45 17.55 11.06
N LYS A 173 15.42 18.36 10.00
CA LYS A 173 14.56 19.56 9.91
C LYS A 173 13.08 19.23 9.66
N SER A 174 12.76 17.99 9.27
CA SER A 174 11.42 17.55 8.87
C SER A 174 10.61 16.93 10.02
N LEU A 175 11.24 16.67 11.17
CA LEU A 175 10.61 16.04 12.35
C LEU A 175 9.53 16.93 12.99
N LEU A 176 9.77 18.25 13.03
CA LEU A 176 8.83 19.25 13.55
C LEU A 176 7.51 19.29 12.75
N GLN A 177 7.58 19.02 11.45
CA GLN A 177 6.41 19.06 10.56
C GLN A 177 5.58 17.76 10.64
N LEU A 178 6.23 16.64 11.00
CA LEU A 178 5.58 15.34 11.22
C LEU A 178 4.82 15.30 12.56
N ALA A 179 5.39 15.92 13.61
CA ALA A 179 4.78 16.00 14.94
C ALA A 179 3.44 16.77 14.95
N LEU A 180 3.25 17.69 14.00
CA LEU A 180 2.01 18.46 13.83
C LEU A 180 0.94 17.73 13.01
N SER A 181 1.28 16.66 12.29
CA SER A 181 0.38 16.00 11.34
C SER A 181 -0.11 14.61 11.74
N LEU A 182 0.40 14.03 12.84
CA LEU A 182 0.12 12.65 13.23
C LEU A 182 -0.53 12.58 14.61
N ASN A 183 -1.86 12.49 14.62
CA ASN A 183 -2.58 11.94 15.76
C ASN A 183 -2.24 10.44 15.89
N SER A 184 -1.57 10.09 16.98
CA SER A 184 -1.38 8.74 17.58
C SER A 184 -0.71 7.61 16.78
N PHE A 185 -0.60 7.66 15.45
CA PHE A 185 -0.24 6.48 14.65
C PHE A 185 1.26 6.11 14.64
N MET A 186 2.16 7.08 14.89
CA MET A 186 3.61 6.87 14.74
C MET A 186 4.31 6.33 16.00
N PHE A 187 3.69 6.43 17.18
CA PHE A 187 4.34 5.98 18.42
C PHE A 187 4.47 4.45 18.47
N ILE A 188 3.48 3.71 17.98
CA ILE A 188 3.43 2.25 18.13
C ILE A 188 4.31 1.52 17.09
N VAL A 189 4.36 2.01 15.84
CA VAL A 189 5.20 1.40 14.79
C VAL A 189 6.70 1.63 15.08
N CYS A 190 7.07 2.76 15.67
CA CYS A 190 8.46 3.00 16.08
C CYS A 190 8.89 2.20 17.32
N MET A 191 7.99 1.85 18.24
CA MET A 191 8.36 1.07 19.43
C MET A 191 8.60 -0.42 19.14
N HIS A 192 8.08 -0.97 18.03
CA HIS A 192 8.23 -2.39 17.70
C HIS A 192 9.43 -2.72 16.80
N MET A 193 10.19 -1.71 16.35
CA MET A 193 11.47 -1.93 15.67
C MET A 193 12.61 -1.61 16.64
N SER A 194 13.13 -2.65 17.30
CA SER A 194 14.20 -2.64 18.30
C SER A 194 15.52 -2.10 17.72
N SER A 195 15.66 -0.78 17.59
CA SER A 195 16.97 -0.12 17.40
C SER A 195 16.90 1.41 17.56
N TRP A 196 16.29 1.90 18.64
CA TRP A 196 16.27 3.34 18.95
C TRP A 196 17.13 3.75 20.16
N SER A 197 17.67 2.79 20.91
CA SER A 197 18.60 3.04 22.03
C SER A 197 19.92 3.71 21.57
N SER A 198 20.31 3.50 20.30
CA SER A 198 21.55 4.03 19.72
C SER A 198 21.44 5.46 19.21
N LEU A 199 20.22 5.97 18.96
CA LEU A 199 20.00 7.33 18.48
C LEU A 199 19.78 8.33 19.63
N ILE A 200 19.17 7.90 20.74
CA ILE A 200 19.02 8.75 21.93
C ILE A 200 20.41 9.10 22.53
N ASN A 201 21.34 8.14 22.55
CA ASN A 201 22.71 8.37 23.02
C ASN A 201 23.58 9.26 22.10
N LYS A 202 23.14 9.54 20.86
CA LYS A 202 23.82 10.49 19.96
C LYS A 202 23.23 11.90 20.04
N CYS A 203 22.01 12.06 20.54
CA CYS A 203 21.40 13.38 20.73
C CYS A 203 21.79 14.06 22.05
N SER A 204 22.35 13.33 23.03
CA SER A 204 22.91 13.91 24.27
C SER A 204 24.27 14.62 24.08
N TYR A 205 24.85 14.62 22.88
CA TYR A 205 26.10 15.34 22.57
C TYR A 205 25.89 16.73 21.96
N PHE A 206 24.65 17.24 21.87
CA PHE A 206 24.33 18.50 21.19
C PHE A 206 23.57 19.55 22.03
N THR A 207 23.62 19.43 23.35
CA THR A 207 23.29 20.55 24.26
C THR A 207 24.51 20.83 25.11
N GLY A 208 25.02 22.05 24.98
CA GLY A 208 26.40 22.40 25.27
C GLY A 208 26.71 22.68 26.73
N ASP A 209 28.01 22.69 26.97
CA ASP A 209 28.65 23.57 27.95
C ASP A 209 29.98 24.04 27.33
N ALA A 210 29.91 25.15 26.60
CA ALA A 210 31.08 25.93 26.21
C ALA A 210 31.23 27.07 27.23
N HIS A 211 32.04 26.83 28.26
CA HIS A 211 32.50 27.88 29.16
C HIS A 211 33.38 28.89 28.38
N PRO A 212 33.19 30.21 28.56
CA PRO A 212 34.12 31.20 28.03
C PRO A 212 35.38 31.28 28.90
N PRO A 213 36.58 31.48 28.32
CA PRO A 213 37.80 31.66 29.11
C PRO A 213 37.81 33.04 29.77
N ARG A 214 38.01 33.09 31.09
CA ARG A 214 38.41 34.29 31.83
C ARG A 214 39.93 34.40 31.81
N ILE A 215 40.41 35.56 31.37
CA ILE A 215 41.78 36.05 31.52
C ILE A 215 41.97 36.49 32.98
N PRO A 216 43.14 36.24 33.57
CA PRO A 216 43.96 37.35 34.05
C PRO A 216 45.31 37.44 33.34
#